data_AF-H1CY38-F1
#
_entry.id   AF-H1CY38-F1
#
_cell.length_a   1.000
_cell.length_b   1.000
_cell.length_c   1.000
_cell.angle_alpha   90.00
_cell.angle_beta   90.00
_cell.angle_gamma   90.00
#
_symmetry.space_group_name_H-M   'P 1'
#
loop_
_entity.id
_entity.type
_entity.pdbx_description
1 polymer ?
#
loop_
_entity_poly.entity_id
_entity_poly.type
_entity_poly.pdbx_seq_one_letter_code
_entity_poly.pdbx_strand_id
1 'polypeptide(L)'
;MVIIPYIVLAAVAALFFAVSYFIICGFPMKRRKAEEMENGVEEKKGLPDLEKEKKPPVHKAAPVDDATRIIPVKPKRPAPVRFDEEEEEKTKVFTRKDFGESKARDAFSAASTGSPFPPEKEPHVFTSAPDLTSLEEYFVRHFLNRYGAVSSTVEQDTRRVTQHLIEGLHMKNREAVDTLTHIMVQEAMQNAQRTYVMMPTPTVLEMVTDAFSDVARGSRSDTKTILAYDALKAMPRMEESEFHALALLLIFHYSRNTDNVDAEHLRKYAEKYITPFLYKLPDEYTGYQQLEYLHCVSLANKDIPFGQVLHESYPLIFAFRGCMKSELASVYSAWPEGTLVPSLYNSYIKPAAVDESTLAGLFDDMGLDDEVTRRSILALVESRPVNYDRKEMGYILSKVSPDLEKLQNIWDNSMIRRSSLTLMGMYIAKICIRETIGEDFDLSHWM
;
A
#
# COMPACT_ATOMS: atom_id res chain seq x y z
N MET A 1 56.93 -20.31 26.36
CA MET A 1 55.60 -20.95 26.22
C MET A 1 54.82 -20.21 25.11
N VAL A 2 55.02 -20.55 23.83
CA VAL A 2 54.46 -19.75 22.69
C VAL A 2 54.00 -20.64 21.52
N ILE A 3 53.21 -21.68 21.80
CA ILE A 3 52.68 -22.61 20.77
C ILE A 3 51.18 -22.85 20.95
N ILE A 4 50.72 -22.99 22.21
CA ILE A 4 49.32 -23.25 22.58
C ILE A 4 48.28 -22.35 21.85
N PRO A 5 48.42 -21.00 21.79
CA PRO A 5 47.37 -20.17 21.18
C PRO A 5 47.19 -20.42 19.67
N TYR A 6 48.27 -20.75 18.95
CA TYR A 6 48.19 -21.05 17.51
C TYR A 6 47.53 -22.40 17.22
N ILE A 7 47.71 -23.40 18.09
CA ILE A 7 47.01 -24.69 17.98
C ILE A 7 45.50 -24.50 18.18
N VAL A 8 45.08 -23.69 19.16
CA VAL A 8 43.66 -23.38 19.39
C VAL A 8 43.07 -22.63 18.19
N LEU A 9 43.77 -21.64 17.64
CA LEU A 9 43.30 -20.89 16.47
C LEU A 9 43.14 -21.79 15.23
N ALA A 10 44.10 -22.68 14.99
CA ALA A 10 44.05 -23.65 13.89
C ALA A 10 42.91 -24.67 14.05
N ALA A 11 42.66 -25.14 15.28
CA ALA A 11 41.55 -26.04 15.57
C ALA A 11 40.18 -25.38 15.33
N VAL A 12 40.00 -24.13 15.76
CA VAL A 12 38.77 -23.35 15.50
C VAL A 12 38.56 -23.10 14.01
N ALA A 13 39.62 -22.74 13.27
CA ALA A 13 39.54 -22.55 11.82
C ALA A 13 39.16 -23.85 11.08
N ALA A 14 39.77 -24.99 11.44
CA ALA A 14 39.44 -26.28 10.85
C ALA A 14 37.98 -26.70 11.14
N LEU A 15 37.48 -26.43 12.35
CA LEU A 15 36.10 -26.74 12.73
C LEU A 15 35.10 -25.84 11.99
N PHE A 16 35.41 -24.55 11.81
CA PHE A 16 34.63 -23.63 10.98
C PHE A 16 34.52 -24.13 9.52
N PHE A 17 35.65 -24.43 8.88
CA PHE A 17 35.64 -24.96 7.50
C PHE A 17 34.90 -26.29 7.37
N ALA A 18 34.99 -27.18 8.37
CA ALA A 18 34.22 -28.43 8.37
C ALA A 18 32.71 -28.17 8.43
N VAL A 19 32.25 -27.25 9.28
CA VAL A 19 30.83 -26.87 9.38
C VAL A 19 30.35 -26.20 8.08
N SER A 20 31.11 -25.27 7.51
CA SER A 20 30.79 -24.66 6.20
C SER A 20 30.70 -25.71 5.09
N TYR A 21 31.60 -26.68 5.06
CA TYR A 21 31.58 -27.77 4.07
C TYR A 21 30.35 -28.67 4.23
N PHE A 22 29.96 -29.01 5.46
CA PHE A 22 28.72 -29.78 5.72
C PHE A 22 27.45 -29.03 5.30
N ILE A 23 27.41 -27.70 5.49
CA ILE A 23 26.28 -26.85 5.06
C ILE A 23 26.19 -26.76 3.54
N ILE A 24 27.33 -26.65 2.84
CA ILE A 24 27.38 -26.46 1.38
C ILE A 24 27.21 -27.77 0.60
N CYS A 25 27.81 -28.87 1.07
CA CYS A 25 27.85 -30.14 0.32
C CYS A 25 26.80 -31.18 0.76
N GLY A 26 26.20 -31.02 1.95
CA GLY A 26 25.19 -31.95 2.48
C GLY A 26 25.73 -33.33 2.87
N PHE A 27 24.85 -34.16 3.46
CA PHE A 27 25.21 -35.52 3.87
C PHE A 27 25.15 -36.52 2.70
N PRO A 28 26.21 -37.32 2.46
CA PRO A 28 26.21 -38.33 1.41
C PRO A 28 25.35 -39.55 1.81
N MET A 29 24.11 -39.63 1.32
CA MET A 29 23.30 -40.84 1.43
C MET A 29 23.96 -42.02 0.69
N LYS A 30 23.91 -43.21 1.30
CA LYS A 30 24.40 -44.45 0.68
C LYS A 30 23.52 -44.85 -0.51
N ARG A 31 24.14 -45.00 -1.69
CA ARG A 31 23.50 -45.65 -2.85
C ARG A 31 23.08 -47.09 -2.52
N ARG A 32 21.89 -47.49 -2.98
CA ARG A 32 21.52 -48.88 -3.31
C ARG A 32 21.22 -48.96 -4.82
N LYS A 33 21.43 -50.13 -5.43
CA LYS A 33 21.29 -50.39 -6.86
C LYS A 33 19.95 -51.06 -7.20
N ALA A 34 19.37 -50.64 -8.34
CA ALA A 34 18.69 -51.40 -9.41
C ALA A 34 18.40 -50.36 -10.52
N GLU A 35 18.83 -50.49 -11.78
CA GLU A 35 18.41 -51.46 -12.83
C GLU A 35 16.91 -51.24 -13.18
N GLU A 36 16.48 -50.52 -14.25
CA GLU A 36 16.65 -50.62 -15.73
C GLU A 36 15.49 -51.41 -16.41
N MET A 37 14.86 -51.04 -17.54
CA MET A 37 15.09 -50.00 -18.60
C MET A 37 13.86 -49.04 -18.75
N GLU A 38 13.29 -48.52 -19.87
CA GLU A 38 13.40 -48.63 -21.37
C GLU A 38 12.78 -47.35 -22.04
N ASN A 39 12.52 -47.31 -23.38
CA ASN A 39 12.21 -46.10 -24.19
C ASN A 39 10.73 -45.92 -24.66
N GLY A 40 10.42 -44.78 -25.32
CA GLY A 40 9.18 -44.49 -26.11
C GLY A 40 8.25 -43.41 -25.49
N VAL A 41 7.79 -42.29 -26.08
CA VAL A 41 7.53 -41.74 -27.45
C VAL A 41 6.04 -41.77 -27.87
N GLU A 42 5.48 -40.58 -28.23
CA GLU A 42 4.18 -40.31 -28.93
C GLU A 42 2.84 -40.66 -28.21
N GLU A 43 1.67 -40.02 -28.44
CA GLU A 43 1.32 -38.68 -28.97
C GLU A 43 -0.14 -38.24 -28.59
N LYS A 44 -0.46 -36.94 -28.71
CA LYS A 44 -1.78 -36.28 -28.97
C LYS A 44 -3.09 -36.57 -28.16
N LYS A 45 -3.64 -35.46 -27.64
CA LYS A 45 -5.07 -35.02 -27.59
C LYS A 45 -6.13 -35.77 -26.74
N GLY A 46 -6.75 -35.03 -25.80
CA GLY A 46 -8.09 -35.34 -25.23
C GLY A 46 -8.48 -34.43 -24.04
N LEU A 47 -9.70 -33.90 -24.02
CA LEU A 47 -10.30 -33.07 -22.95
C LEU A 47 -11.84 -33.07 -23.15
N PRO A 48 -12.72 -32.87 -22.12
CA PRO A 48 -12.57 -32.92 -20.66
C PRO A 48 -13.17 -34.25 -20.08
N ASP A 49 -13.29 -34.54 -18.77
CA ASP A 49 -14.23 -33.91 -17.81
C ASP A 49 -14.13 -34.48 -16.36
N LEU A 50 -14.81 -33.81 -15.43
CA LEU A 50 -15.30 -34.25 -14.09
C LEU A 50 -14.34 -34.74 -12.97
N GLU A 51 -14.34 -33.94 -11.90
CA GLU A 51 -14.06 -34.17 -10.47
C GLU A 51 -13.77 -35.60 -9.93
N LYS A 52 -12.67 -35.74 -9.16
CA LYS A 52 -12.73 -36.05 -7.70
C LYS A 52 -11.38 -35.99 -6.97
N GLU A 53 -11.45 -35.78 -5.66
CA GLU A 53 -10.31 -35.73 -4.73
C GLU A 53 -9.52 -37.05 -4.61
N LYS A 54 -8.23 -36.96 -4.30
CA LYS A 54 -7.52 -37.95 -3.46
C LYS A 54 -6.21 -37.38 -2.86
N LYS A 55 -6.04 -37.55 -1.54
CA LYS A 55 -4.81 -37.21 -0.81
C LYS A 55 -3.71 -38.27 -1.02
N PRO A 56 -2.43 -37.87 -0.97
CA PRO A 56 -1.48 -38.50 -0.02
C PRO A 56 -0.45 -37.48 0.54
N PRO A 57 0.52 -37.88 1.39
CA PRO A 57 0.40 -38.68 2.60
C PRO A 57 1.02 -37.97 3.84
N VAL A 58 0.96 -38.62 5.02
CA VAL A 58 1.46 -38.10 6.31
C VAL A 58 2.99 -38.22 6.43
N HIS A 59 3.66 -37.20 7.00
CA HIS A 59 4.94 -37.40 7.72
C HIS A 59 5.13 -36.49 8.96
N LYS A 60 4.98 -37.15 10.13
CA LYS A 60 5.52 -36.87 11.49
C LYS A 60 6.19 -35.49 11.77
N ALA A 61 5.64 -34.78 12.76
CA ALA A 61 6.31 -33.68 13.45
C ALA A 61 7.31 -34.15 14.54
N ALA A 62 8.21 -33.26 14.93
CA ALA A 62 9.10 -33.33 16.09
C ALA A 62 9.14 -31.95 16.77
N PRO A 63 9.55 -31.83 18.05
CA PRO A 63 9.04 -30.75 18.92
C PRO A 63 9.75 -29.40 18.78
N VAL A 64 9.06 -28.36 19.25
CA VAL A 64 9.60 -27.01 19.55
C VAL A 64 9.42 -26.76 21.05
N ASP A 65 10.40 -26.09 21.67
CA ASP A 65 10.56 -25.97 23.12
C ASP A 65 10.12 -24.59 23.68
N ASP A 66 10.11 -24.49 25.00
CA ASP A 66 9.43 -23.51 25.85
C ASP A 66 9.92 -22.05 25.74
N ALA A 67 9.01 -21.07 25.64
CA ALA A 67 9.36 -19.63 25.66
C ALA A 67 8.30 -18.63 26.19
N THR A 68 7.19 -19.06 26.82
CA THR A 68 6.17 -18.11 27.34
C THR A 68 5.68 -18.43 28.76
N ARG A 69 6.42 -17.97 29.77
CA ARG A 69 6.05 -18.17 31.19
C ARG A 69 4.97 -17.18 31.65
N ILE A 70 3.77 -17.69 31.94
CA ILE A 70 2.66 -16.92 32.53
C ILE A 70 2.74 -16.97 34.06
N ILE A 71 2.60 -15.80 34.72
CA ILE A 71 2.61 -15.68 36.18
C ILE A 71 1.22 -16.04 36.76
N PRO A 72 1.10 -17.04 37.66
CA PRO A 72 -0.21 -17.52 38.11
C PRO A 72 -0.80 -16.67 39.26
N VAL A 73 -1.74 -15.78 38.93
CA VAL A 73 -2.61 -15.12 39.92
C VAL A 73 -3.69 -16.11 40.39
N LYS A 74 -3.73 -16.41 41.70
CA LYS A 74 -4.75 -17.29 42.30
C LYS A 74 -5.97 -16.52 42.79
N PRO A 75 -7.18 -16.94 42.39
CA PRO A 75 -8.35 -16.94 43.27
C PRO A 75 -8.91 -18.36 43.49
N LYS A 76 -9.58 -18.59 44.62
CA LYS A 76 -10.19 -19.88 44.98
C LYS A 76 -11.51 -20.13 44.24
N ARG A 77 -11.74 -21.35 43.75
CA ARG A 77 -13.06 -22.01 43.60
C ARG A 77 -12.88 -23.54 43.57
N PRO A 78 -13.95 -24.34 43.78
CA PRO A 78 -13.83 -25.78 44.07
C PRO A 78 -13.51 -26.64 42.83
N ALA A 79 -13.21 -27.92 43.09
CA ALA A 79 -12.65 -28.86 42.10
C ALA A 79 -13.58 -29.15 40.90
N PRO A 80 -13.01 -29.40 39.70
CA PRO A 80 -13.78 -29.77 38.52
C PRO A 80 -14.27 -31.23 38.58
N VAL A 81 -15.36 -31.49 37.87
CA VAL A 81 -15.82 -32.85 37.55
C VAL A 81 -14.86 -33.45 36.52
N ARG A 82 -14.44 -34.71 36.71
CA ARG A 82 -13.71 -35.46 35.68
C ARG A 82 -14.63 -35.76 34.50
N PHE A 83 -14.15 -35.44 33.31
CA PHE A 83 -14.56 -36.09 32.07
C PHE A 83 -13.35 -36.87 31.56
N ASP A 84 -13.58 -38.07 31.02
CA ASP A 84 -12.51 -38.98 30.63
C ASP A 84 -11.87 -38.58 29.28
N GLU A 85 -10.57 -38.88 29.13
CA GLU A 85 -9.69 -38.33 28.10
C GLU A 85 -9.79 -39.11 26.76
N GLU A 86 -10.93 -39.05 26.04
CA GLU A 86 -11.08 -39.80 24.78
C GLU A 86 -12.02 -39.20 23.68
N GLU A 87 -12.09 -37.87 23.51
CA GLU A 87 -12.59 -37.23 22.27
C GLU A 87 -11.65 -36.10 21.77
N GLU A 88 -10.73 -36.40 20.86
CA GLU A 88 -9.95 -35.39 20.13
C GLU A 88 -10.76 -34.71 19.00
N GLU A 89 -10.55 -33.40 18.85
CA GLU A 89 -10.69 -32.56 17.65
C GLU A 89 -11.79 -32.93 16.62
N LYS A 90 -13.05 -32.62 16.95
CA LYS A 90 -14.11 -32.42 15.92
C LYS A 90 -14.96 -31.19 16.22
N THR A 91 -14.97 -30.24 15.30
CA THR A 91 -15.90 -29.11 15.28
C THR A 91 -17.33 -29.62 15.04
N LYS A 92 -18.06 -29.89 16.12
CA LYS A 92 -19.45 -30.35 16.08
C LYS A 92 -20.35 -29.24 15.53
N VAL A 93 -20.92 -29.46 14.34
CA VAL A 93 -21.92 -28.56 13.73
C VAL A 93 -23.24 -28.74 14.47
N PHE A 94 -23.59 -27.77 15.32
CA PHE A 94 -24.88 -27.72 15.99
C PHE A 94 -26.00 -27.41 14.99
N THR A 95 -27.07 -28.21 15.03
CA THR A 95 -28.28 -27.96 14.25
C THR A 95 -29.22 -27.01 15.00
N ARG A 96 -30.20 -26.45 14.29
CA ARG A 96 -31.23 -25.56 14.88
C ARG A 96 -32.11 -26.24 15.94
N LYS A 97 -32.00 -27.56 16.15
CA LYS A 97 -32.70 -28.29 17.23
C LYS A 97 -31.89 -28.39 18.52
N ASP A 98 -30.56 -28.30 18.43
CA ASP A 98 -29.65 -28.39 19.57
C ASP A 98 -29.65 -27.07 20.37
N PHE A 99 -29.84 -25.95 19.66
CA PHE A 99 -30.37 -24.72 20.24
C PHE A 99 -31.89 -24.85 20.43
N GLY A 100 -32.29 -25.50 21.52
CA GLY A 100 -33.71 -25.79 21.83
C GLY A 100 -34.63 -24.57 21.73
N GLU A 101 -35.88 -24.81 21.32
CA GLU A 101 -36.81 -23.78 20.81
C GLU A 101 -36.75 -22.44 21.54
N SER A 102 -36.09 -21.47 20.89
CA SER A 102 -36.09 -20.10 21.37
C SER A 102 -37.53 -19.58 21.33
N LYS A 103 -38.08 -19.25 22.50
CA LYS A 103 -39.36 -18.54 22.63
C LYS A 103 -39.18 -17.10 22.16
N ALA A 104 -39.08 -16.94 20.83
CA ALA A 104 -39.00 -15.67 20.12
C ALA A 104 -40.38 -14.98 20.05
N ARG A 105 -41.05 -14.90 21.20
CA ARG A 105 -42.26 -14.13 21.47
C ARG A 105 -42.08 -13.47 22.84
N ASP A 106 -42.50 -12.22 22.93
CA ASP A 106 -42.58 -11.43 24.15
C ASP A 106 -41.26 -10.95 24.81
N ALA A 107 -40.16 -10.95 24.06
CA ALA A 107 -38.93 -10.24 24.46
C ALA A 107 -38.98 -8.71 24.24
N PHE A 108 -39.85 -8.24 23.33
CA PHE A 108 -39.97 -6.82 22.95
C PHE A 108 -41.23 -6.12 23.50
N SER A 109 -42.18 -6.85 24.10
CA SER A 109 -43.38 -6.28 24.74
C SER A 109 -43.16 -5.92 26.21
N ALA A 110 -42.12 -6.48 26.85
CA ALA A 110 -41.73 -6.19 28.23
C ALA A 110 -40.87 -4.92 28.35
N ALA A 111 -41.41 -3.78 27.91
CA ALA A 111 -40.81 -2.47 28.19
C ALA A 111 -40.84 -2.21 29.71
N SER A 112 -39.72 -2.50 30.39
CA SER A 112 -39.69 -2.60 31.84
C SER A 112 -39.77 -1.23 32.51
N THR A 113 -40.90 -0.99 33.19
CA THR A 113 -41.10 0.13 34.12
C THR A 113 -40.17 -0.02 35.33
N GLY A 114 -38.90 0.34 35.15
CA GLY A 114 -37.82 0.08 36.10
C GLY A 114 -36.41 0.01 35.46
N SER A 115 -36.27 0.02 34.14
CA SER A 115 -34.96 0.23 33.50
C SER A 115 -34.38 1.60 33.91
N PRO A 116 -33.12 1.68 34.39
CA PRO A 116 -32.44 2.96 34.61
C PRO A 116 -32.19 3.75 33.31
N PHE A 117 -32.19 3.04 32.18
CA PHE A 117 -32.01 3.60 30.84
C PHE A 117 -33.37 3.68 30.14
N PRO A 118 -33.85 4.87 29.76
CA PRO A 118 -35.04 4.98 28.92
C PRO A 118 -34.75 4.34 27.55
N PRO A 119 -35.76 3.79 26.85
CA PRO A 119 -35.58 3.31 25.50
C PRO A 119 -35.13 4.45 24.57
N GLU A 120 -34.27 4.13 23.61
CA GLU A 120 -33.88 5.06 22.55
C GLU A 120 -35.11 5.55 21.78
N LYS A 121 -35.07 6.81 21.32
CA LYS A 121 -36.15 7.36 20.50
C LYS A 121 -36.19 6.65 19.16
N GLU A 122 -37.38 6.25 18.73
CA GLU A 122 -37.59 5.62 17.42
C GLU A 122 -37.02 6.48 16.28
N PRO A 123 -36.48 5.84 15.21
CA PRO A 123 -35.86 6.56 14.10
C PRO A 123 -36.87 7.50 13.44
N HIS A 124 -36.45 8.74 13.18
CA HIS A 124 -37.36 9.77 12.67
C HIS A 124 -37.68 9.54 11.19
N VAL A 125 -38.83 8.93 10.92
CA VAL A 125 -39.36 8.77 9.56
C VAL A 125 -39.97 10.08 9.09
N PHE A 126 -39.37 10.71 8.07
CA PHE A 126 -39.86 11.95 7.48
C PHE A 126 -41.23 11.75 6.81
N THR A 127 -42.26 12.40 7.37
CA THR A 127 -43.63 12.42 6.82
C THR A 127 -43.88 13.58 5.85
N SER A 128 -42.93 14.52 5.76
CA SER A 128 -42.86 15.60 4.78
C SER A 128 -41.40 15.82 4.38
N ALA A 129 -41.15 16.46 3.22
CA ALA A 129 -39.80 16.73 2.76
C ALA A 129 -39.04 17.61 3.78
N PRO A 130 -37.88 17.18 4.32
CA PRO A 130 -37.14 17.95 5.31
C PRO A 130 -36.40 19.12 4.67
N ASP A 131 -36.13 20.15 5.46
CA ASP A 131 -35.19 21.20 5.10
C ASP A 131 -33.73 20.79 5.38
N LEU A 132 -32.79 21.47 4.73
CA LEU A 132 -31.37 21.12 4.76
C LEU A 132 -30.73 21.31 6.14
N THR A 133 -31.14 22.34 6.89
CA THR A 133 -30.63 22.64 8.23
C THR A 133 -31.13 21.61 9.26
N SER A 134 -32.38 21.15 9.12
CA SER A 134 -32.86 19.98 9.87
C SER A 134 -32.03 18.74 9.55
N LEU A 135 -31.76 18.44 8.27
CA LEU A 135 -30.96 17.26 7.88
C LEU A 135 -29.55 17.28 8.50
N GLU A 136 -28.88 18.43 8.51
CA GLU A 136 -27.58 18.62 9.18
C GLU A 136 -27.63 18.22 10.66
N GLU A 137 -28.59 18.76 11.43
CA GLU A 137 -28.78 18.40 12.84
C GLU A 137 -29.19 16.92 13.02
N TYR A 138 -29.94 16.33 12.09
CA TYR A 138 -30.22 14.88 12.09
C TYR A 138 -28.93 14.06 11.91
N PHE A 139 -28.03 14.43 11.01
CA PHE A 139 -26.75 13.72 10.80
C PHE A 139 -25.80 13.86 11.98
N VAL A 140 -25.64 15.08 12.52
CA VAL A 140 -24.82 15.33 13.72
C VAL A 140 -25.34 14.52 14.91
N ARG A 141 -26.65 14.61 15.19
CA ARG A 141 -27.26 13.88 16.31
C ARG A 141 -27.23 12.37 16.13
N HIS A 142 -27.40 11.86 14.91
CA HIS A 142 -27.31 10.42 14.65
C HIS A 142 -25.88 9.89 14.89
N PHE A 143 -24.86 10.64 14.46
CA PHE A 143 -23.47 10.31 14.73
C PHE A 143 -23.17 10.29 16.23
N LEU A 144 -23.53 11.35 16.97
CA LEU A 144 -23.26 11.46 18.40
C LEU A 144 -23.98 10.37 19.22
N ASN A 145 -25.25 10.07 18.90
CA ASN A 145 -26.02 9.01 19.56
C ASN A 145 -25.43 7.61 19.36
N ARG A 146 -24.56 7.40 18.36
CA ARG A 146 -23.90 6.11 18.09
C ARG A 146 -22.79 5.78 19.10
N TYR A 147 -22.42 6.72 19.97
CA TYR A 147 -21.36 6.58 20.98
C TYR A 147 -21.93 6.84 22.38
N GLY A 148 -21.69 5.92 23.33
CA GLY A 148 -22.28 5.98 24.68
C GLY A 148 -21.83 7.15 25.56
N ALA A 149 -20.74 7.82 25.18
CA ALA A 149 -20.30 9.10 25.72
C ALA A 149 -19.46 9.84 24.67
N VAL A 150 -19.59 11.15 24.57
CA VAL A 150 -18.88 12.01 23.61
C VAL A 150 -18.48 13.33 24.25
N SER A 151 -17.35 13.89 23.81
CA SER A 151 -16.85 15.19 24.27
C SER A 151 -17.42 16.34 23.42
N SER A 152 -17.36 17.56 23.95
CA SER A 152 -17.69 18.78 23.20
C SER A 152 -16.79 19.00 21.98
N THR A 153 -15.54 18.50 22.01
CA THR A 153 -14.66 18.51 20.83
C THR A 153 -15.21 17.63 19.73
N VAL A 154 -15.62 16.39 20.05
CA VAL A 154 -16.23 15.49 19.06
C VAL A 154 -17.55 16.06 18.51
N GLU A 155 -18.38 16.72 19.33
CA GLU A 155 -19.54 17.44 18.80
C GLU A 155 -19.12 18.56 17.82
N GLN A 156 -18.15 19.40 18.19
CA GLN A 156 -17.66 20.49 17.34
C GLN A 156 -17.07 19.97 16.02
N ASP A 157 -16.25 18.92 16.08
CA ASP A 157 -15.61 18.29 14.91
C ASP A 157 -16.65 17.61 14.01
N THR A 158 -17.65 16.93 14.60
CA THR A 158 -18.80 16.35 13.87
C THR A 158 -19.63 17.42 13.17
N ARG A 159 -19.92 18.54 13.85
CA ARG A 159 -20.65 19.68 13.25
C ARG A 159 -19.86 20.28 12.10
N ARG A 160 -18.58 20.57 12.32
CA ARG A 160 -17.67 21.13 11.30
C ARG A 160 -17.64 20.28 10.03
N VAL A 161 -17.40 18.97 10.14
CA VAL A 161 -17.34 18.11 8.94
C VAL A 161 -18.73 17.97 8.31
N THR A 162 -19.81 17.83 9.07
CA THR A 162 -21.17 17.72 8.49
C THR A 162 -21.55 18.96 7.67
N GLN A 163 -21.28 20.16 8.19
CA GLN A 163 -21.50 21.43 7.48
C GLN A 163 -20.66 21.50 6.20
N HIS A 164 -19.34 21.28 6.32
CA HIS A 164 -18.39 21.37 5.21
C HIS A 164 -18.69 20.37 4.08
N LEU A 165 -19.09 19.14 4.43
CA LEU A 165 -19.55 18.12 3.49
C LEU A 165 -20.81 18.56 2.72
N ILE A 166 -21.77 19.20 3.39
CA ILE A 166 -23.01 19.68 2.75
C ILE A 166 -22.73 20.89 1.85
N GLU A 167 -21.88 21.83 2.29
CA GLU A 167 -21.48 22.99 1.50
C GLU A 167 -20.69 22.57 0.24
N GLY A 168 -19.79 21.58 0.36
CA GLY A 168 -19.00 20.99 -0.74
C GLY A 168 -19.82 20.29 -1.83
N LEU A 169 -21.08 19.90 -1.56
CA LEU A 169 -21.97 19.34 -2.59
C LEU A 169 -22.31 20.35 -3.70
N HIS A 170 -22.32 21.66 -3.40
CA HIS A 170 -22.65 22.74 -4.35
C HIS A 170 -23.99 22.55 -5.11
N MET A 171 -24.89 21.72 -4.59
CA MET A 171 -26.21 21.42 -5.16
C MET A 171 -27.24 22.47 -4.74
N LYS A 172 -28.37 22.55 -5.47
CA LYS A 172 -29.52 23.37 -5.01
C LYS A 172 -30.20 22.67 -3.82
N ASN A 173 -30.72 23.41 -2.84
CA ASN A 173 -31.24 22.84 -1.58
C ASN A 173 -32.18 21.63 -1.75
N ARG A 174 -33.08 21.63 -2.76
CA ARG A 174 -33.98 20.50 -3.04
C ARG A 174 -33.27 19.25 -3.55
N GLU A 175 -32.25 19.43 -4.37
CA GLU A 175 -31.40 18.39 -4.97
C GLU A 175 -30.44 17.83 -3.90
N ALA A 176 -29.86 18.72 -3.07
CA ALA A 176 -29.09 18.34 -1.89
C ALA A 176 -29.92 17.48 -0.91
N VAL A 177 -31.16 17.87 -0.61
CA VAL A 177 -32.08 17.10 0.24
C VAL A 177 -32.36 15.72 -0.34
N ASP A 178 -32.69 15.61 -1.64
CA ASP A 178 -32.97 14.32 -2.29
C ASP A 178 -31.75 13.37 -2.20
N THR A 179 -30.57 13.86 -2.59
CA THR A 179 -29.29 13.15 -2.49
C THR A 179 -28.96 12.73 -1.05
N LEU A 180 -29.09 13.64 -0.08
CA LEU A 180 -28.81 13.36 1.34
C LEU A 180 -29.83 12.43 2.00
N THR A 181 -31.05 12.29 1.46
CA THR A 181 -32.00 11.25 1.93
C THR A 181 -31.65 9.85 1.44
N HIS A 182 -30.71 9.68 0.51
CA HIS A 182 -30.34 8.36 0.01
C HIS A 182 -29.40 7.60 0.96
N ILE A 183 -29.77 6.37 1.34
CA ILE A 183 -29.09 5.57 2.37
C ILE A 183 -27.57 5.40 2.18
N MET A 184 -27.11 5.24 0.93
CA MET A 184 -25.68 5.11 0.61
C MET A 184 -24.89 6.39 0.91
N VAL A 185 -25.53 7.55 0.68
CA VAL A 185 -24.97 8.88 1.00
C VAL A 185 -24.98 9.11 2.51
N GLN A 186 -26.00 8.62 3.22
CA GLN A 186 -26.05 8.69 4.70
C GLN A 186 -24.99 7.81 5.37
N GLU A 187 -24.68 6.64 4.81
CA GLU A 187 -23.57 5.81 5.28
C GLU A 187 -22.22 6.45 4.94
N ALA A 188 -22.07 7.02 3.75
CA ALA A 188 -20.87 7.79 3.36
C ALA A 188 -20.64 9.00 4.28
N MET A 189 -21.68 9.77 4.60
CA MET A 189 -21.67 10.87 5.58
C MET A 189 -21.17 10.39 6.94
N GLN A 190 -21.71 9.29 7.48
CA GLN A 190 -21.25 8.72 8.76
C GLN A 190 -19.78 8.27 8.74
N ASN A 191 -19.33 7.70 7.63
CA ASN A 191 -17.96 7.25 7.46
C ASN A 191 -16.97 8.43 7.29
N ALA A 192 -17.38 9.49 6.59
CA ALA A 192 -16.64 10.75 6.48
C ALA A 192 -16.54 11.45 7.84
N GLN A 193 -17.66 11.62 8.54
CA GLN A 193 -17.73 12.11 9.93
C GLN A 193 -16.76 11.34 10.84
N ARG A 194 -16.81 10.00 10.77
CA ARG A 194 -15.96 9.13 11.59
C ARG A 194 -14.48 9.29 11.30
N THR A 195 -14.10 9.37 10.02
CA THR A 195 -12.70 9.55 9.60
C THR A 195 -12.16 10.87 10.15
N TYR A 196 -12.87 11.98 9.94
CA TYR A 196 -12.44 13.29 10.43
C TYR A 196 -12.40 13.37 11.96
N VAL A 197 -13.41 12.86 12.66
CA VAL A 197 -13.46 12.86 14.14
C VAL A 197 -12.33 12.01 14.76
N MET A 198 -11.86 10.97 14.06
CA MET A 198 -10.71 10.17 14.50
C MET A 198 -9.36 10.79 14.14
N MET A 199 -9.30 11.68 13.14
CA MET A 199 -8.08 12.34 12.69
C MET A 199 -8.38 13.78 12.16
N PRO A 200 -8.61 14.76 13.04
CA PRO A 200 -9.17 16.08 12.65
C PRO A 200 -8.13 17.04 12.04
N THR A 201 -7.45 16.62 10.98
CA THR A 201 -6.48 17.45 10.22
C THR A 201 -7.16 18.15 9.02
N PRO A 202 -6.61 19.27 8.50
CA PRO A 202 -7.14 19.91 7.30
C PRO A 202 -7.15 18.98 6.09
N THR A 203 -6.06 18.24 5.85
CA THR A 203 -5.95 17.30 4.73
C THR A 203 -7.02 16.21 4.80
N VAL A 204 -7.29 15.65 5.98
CA VAL A 204 -8.35 14.64 6.14
C VAL A 204 -9.74 15.22 5.92
N LEU A 205 -10.00 16.49 6.30
CA LEU A 205 -11.28 17.16 6.06
C LEU A 205 -11.59 17.25 4.56
N GLU A 206 -10.63 17.70 3.75
CA GLU A 206 -10.82 17.78 2.29
C GLU A 206 -10.86 16.37 1.66
N MET A 207 -9.99 15.45 2.10
CA MET A 207 -9.99 14.05 1.62
C MET A 207 -11.35 13.35 1.78
N VAL A 208 -12.02 13.53 2.92
CA VAL A 208 -13.37 12.95 3.13
C VAL A 208 -14.44 13.71 2.36
N THR A 209 -14.22 14.99 2.05
CA THR A 209 -15.15 15.83 1.29
C THR A 209 -15.19 15.43 -0.17
N ASP A 210 -14.04 15.17 -0.78
CA ASP A 210 -13.99 14.68 -2.16
C ASP A 210 -14.55 13.27 -2.30
N ALA A 211 -14.18 12.36 -1.40
CA ALA A 211 -14.73 11.00 -1.40
C ALA A 211 -16.25 11.01 -1.18
N PHE A 212 -16.76 11.85 -0.27
CA PHE A 212 -18.21 12.03 -0.08
C PHE A 212 -18.89 12.65 -1.30
N SER A 213 -18.29 13.68 -1.90
CA SER A 213 -18.77 14.35 -3.10
C SER A 213 -18.86 13.39 -4.29
N ASP A 214 -17.87 12.50 -4.47
CA ASP A 214 -17.90 11.45 -5.48
C ASP A 214 -19.04 10.45 -5.25
N VAL A 215 -19.29 10.01 -4.01
CA VAL A 215 -20.43 9.13 -3.68
C VAL A 215 -21.78 9.83 -3.87
N ALA A 216 -21.86 11.14 -3.59
CA ALA A 216 -23.09 11.91 -3.67
C ALA A 216 -23.44 12.38 -5.09
N ARG A 217 -22.44 12.54 -5.98
CA ARG A 217 -22.63 13.02 -7.36
C ARG A 217 -22.54 11.91 -8.42
N GLY A 218 -21.79 10.82 -8.16
CA GLY A 218 -21.57 9.75 -9.13
C GLY A 218 -22.73 8.75 -9.26
N SER A 219 -22.79 8.00 -10.37
CA SER A 219 -23.74 6.88 -10.46
C SER A 219 -23.22 5.68 -9.69
N ARG A 220 -24.14 4.91 -9.09
CA ARG A 220 -23.84 3.72 -8.26
C ARG A 220 -23.22 2.56 -9.04
N SER A 221 -23.20 2.67 -10.37
CA SER A 221 -22.54 1.78 -11.33
C SER A 221 -21.06 2.07 -11.52
N ASP A 222 -20.62 3.29 -11.22
CA ASP A 222 -19.35 3.80 -11.73
C ASP A 222 -18.21 3.42 -10.79
N THR A 223 -17.08 2.98 -11.34
CA THR A 223 -15.91 2.52 -10.58
C THR A 223 -15.49 3.55 -9.54
N LYS A 224 -15.47 4.84 -9.92
CA LYS A 224 -15.11 5.96 -9.03
C LYS A 224 -16.02 6.05 -7.80
N THR A 225 -17.34 5.97 -7.99
CA THR A 225 -18.35 6.04 -6.91
C THR A 225 -18.21 4.88 -5.92
N ILE A 226 -17.93 3.68 -6.44
CA ILE A 226 -17.72 2.47 -5.63
C ILE A 226 -16.42 2.59 -4.83
N LEU A 227 -15.30 2.95 -5.49
CA LEU A 227 -14.01 3.17 -4.83
C LEU A 227 -14.07 4.28 -3.77
N ALA A 228 -14.83 5.36 -4.01
CA ALA A 228 -15.04 6.44 -3.05
C ALA A 228 -15.78 5.98 -1.79
N TYR A 229 -16.84 5.18 -1.97
CA TYR A 229 -17.65 4.62 -0.88
C TYR A 229 -16.87 3.59 -0.05
N ASP A 230 -16.06 2.74 -0.69
CA ASP A 230 -15.22 1.76 0.01
C ASP A 230 -13.98 2.43 0.65
N ALA A 231 -13.40 3.46 0.04
CA ALA A 231 -12.36 4.28 0.65
C ALA A 231 -12.84 4.93 1.95
N LEU A 232 -14.05 5.51 1.96
CA LEU A 232 -14.68 6.02 3.19
C LEU A 232 -14.85 4.93 4.27
N LYS A 233 -14.98 3.64 3.92
CA LYS A 233 -14.99 2.52 4.88
C LYS A 233 -13.59 2.09 5.34
N ALA A 234 -12.55 2.38 4.56
CA ALA A 234 -11.16 2.10 4.91
C ALA A 234 -10.59 3.17 5.84
N MET A 235 -10.69 4.45 5.46
CA MET A 235 -10.02 5.59 6.14
C MET A 235 -10.28 5.73 7.66
N PRO A 236 -11.46 5.40 8.24
CA PRO A 236 -11.66 5.41 9.70
C PRO A 236 -10.82 4.38 10.48
N ARG A 237 -10.08 3.52 9.78
CA ARG A 237 -9.20 2.48 10.32
C ARG A 237 -7.75 2.69 9.87
N MET A 238 -7.40 3.90 9.43
CA MET A 238 -6.08 4.24 8.89
C MET A 238 -5.39 5.35 9.68
N GLU A 239 -4.06 5.38 9.61
CA GLU A 239 -3.23 6.47 10.12
C GLU A 239 -2.72 7.40 9.01
N GLU A 240 -2.34 8.63 9.36
CA GLU A 240 -1.83 9.64 8.42
C GLU A 240 -0.58 9.14 7.65
N SER A 241 0.26 8.37 8.35
CA SER A 241 1.43 7.69 7.79
C SER A 241 1.09 6.69 6.69
N GLU A 242 -0.07 6.04 6.76
CA GLU A 242 -0.54 5.10 5.75
C GLU A 242 -1.01 5.84 4.48
N PHE A 243 -1.67 7.00 4.61
CA PHE A 243 -1.98 7.86 3.45
C PHE A 243 -0.71 8.31 2.72
N HIS A 244 0.33 8.72 3.47
CA HIS A 244 1.62 9.10 2.92
C HIS A 244 2.35 7.94 2.20
N ALA A 245 2.28 6.72 2.76
CA ALA A 245 2.84 5.54 2.12
C ALA A 245 2.12 5.21 0.79
N LEU A 246 0.79 5.33 0.76
CA LEU A 246 0.00 5.17 -0.48
C LEU A 246 0.33 6.26 -1.52
N ALA A 247 0.49 7.52 -1.09
CA ALA A 247 0.90 8.64 -1.93
C ALA A 247 2.26 8.38 -2.61
N LEU A 248 3.29 8.01 -1.84
CA LEU A 248 4.62 7.72 -2.38
C LEU A 248 4.61 6.50 -3.33
N LEU A 249 3.81 5.46 -3.03
CA LEU A 249 3.63 4.33 -3.95
C LEU A 249 3.02 4.77 -5.29
N LEU A 250 2.02 5.66 -5.28
CA LEU A 250 1.42 6.17 -6.53
C LEU A 250 2.43 6.98 -7.34
N ILE A 251 3.13 7.90 -6.67
CA ILE A 251 4.13 8.78 -7.26
C ILE A 251 5.25 8.00 -7.94
N PHE A 252 5.77 6.93 -7.33
CA PHE A 252 6.94 6.21 -7.86
C PHE A 252 6.65 4.96 -8.72
N HIS A 253 5.48 4.33 -8.60
CA HIS A 253 5.15 3.15 -9.43
C HIS A 253 4.11 3.41 -10.52
N TYR A 254 3.34 4.50 -10.44
CA TYR A 254 2.22 4.76 -11.35
C TYR A 254 2.30 6.14 -12.01
N SER A 255 3.30 6.96 -11.68
CA SER A 255 3.62 8.21 -12.35
C SER A 255 5.09 8.25 -12.78
N ARG A 256 5.40 8.98 -13.86
CA ARG A 256 6.76 9.31 -14.28
C ARG A 256 6.77 10.77 -14.72
N ASN A 257 7.60 11.60 -14.09
CA ASN A 257 7.72 13.01 -14.44
C ASN A 257 8.87 13.19 -15.44
N THR A 258 8.55 13.62 -16.65
CA THR A 258 9.48 13.81 -17.78
C THR A 258 10.61 14.80 -17.49
N ASP A 259 10.38 15.73 -16.57
CA ASP A 259 11.25 16.88 -16.32
C ASP A 259 12.43 16.53 -15.41
N ASN A 260 12.48 15.30 -14.87
CA ASN A 260 13.52 14.78 -13.97
C ASN A 260 14.87 14.49 -14.69
N VAL A 261 15.33 15.43 -15.52
CA VAL A 261 16.49 15.28 -16.41
C VAL A 261 17.85 15.47 -15.73
N ASP A 262 17.90 16.19 -14.61
CA ASP A 262 19.15 16.49 -13.90
C ASP A 262 18.98 16.60 -12.38
N ALA A 263 20.08 16.88 -11.67
CA ALA A 263 20.12 17.02 -10.22
C ALA A 263 19.32 18.21 -9.67
N GLU A 264 19.12 19.29 -10.42
CA GLU A 264 18.33 20.43 -9.95
C GLU A 264 16.83 20.17 -10.09
N HIS A 265 16.41 19.59 -11.22
CA HIS A 265 15.03 19.20 -11.45
C HIS A 265 14.61 18.08 -10.50
N LEU A 266 15.43 17.03 -10.34
CA LEU A 266 15.16 15.94 -9.39
C LEU A 266 15.15 16.43 -7.93
N ARG A 267 15.91 17.48 -7.58
CA ARG A 267 15.83 18.13 -6.27
C ARG A 267 14.52 18.89 -6.09
N LYS A 268 14.09 19.70 -7.06
CA LYS A 268 12.77 20.39 -7.04
C LYS A 268 11.62 19.38 -6.96
N TYR A 269 11.73 18.27 -7.68
CA TYR A 269 10.78 17.16 -7.62
C TYR A 269 10.74 16.53 -6.22
N ALA A 270 11.89 16.29 -5.58
CA ALA A 270 11.94 15.80 -4.20
C ALA A 270 11.31 16.78 -3.20
N GLU A 271 11.66 18.07 -3.29
CA GLU A 271 11.14 19.15 -2.44
C GLU A 271 9.61 19.29 -2.55
N LYS A 272 9.03 18.99 -3.73
CA LYS A 272 7.58 19.05 -3.98
C LYS A 272 6.84 17.74 -3.66
N TYR A 273 7.31 16.60 -4.15
CA TYR A 273 6.56 15.33 -4.15
C TYR A 273 7.02 14.32 -3.08
N ILE A 274 8.12 14.55 -2.38
CA ILE A 274 8.63 13.62 -1.35
C ILE A 274 8.56 14.24 0.03
N THR A 275 9.12 15.45 0.20
CA THR A 275 9.20 16.14 1.49
C THR A 275 7.87 16.22 2.26
N PRO A 276 6.69 16.46 1.64
CA PRO A 276 5.41 16.50 2.37
C PRO A 276 5.01 15.17 3.02
N PHE A 277 5.33 14.03 2.38
CA PHE A 277 4.90 12.69 2.83
C PHE A 277 5.97 11.99 3.70
N LEU A 278 7.21 12.45 3.65
CA LEU A 278 8.36 11.79 4.27
C LEU A 278 8.36 11.82 5.81
N TYR A 279 7.66 12.76 6.44
CA TYR A 279 7.77 13.03 7.88
C TYR A 279 6.98 12.08 8.79
N LYS A 280 6.08 11.28 8.20
CA LYS A 280 5.32 10.20 8.85
C LYS A 280 5.16 9.08 7.83
N LEU A 281 5.88 7.97 8.01
CA LEU A 281 5.67 6.73 7.26
C LEU A 281 5.57 5.57 8.27
N PRO A 282 4.94 4.43 7.94
CA PRO A 282 4.84 3.32 8.86
C PRO A 282 6.23 2.70 9.08
N ASP A 283 6.79 2.87 10.28
CA ASP A 283 8.09 2.30 10.67
C ASP A 283 8.02 0.77 10.83
N GLU A 284 6.84 0.24 11.15
CA GLU A 284 6.63 -1.17 11.44
C GLU A 284 6.05 -1.99 10.28
N TYR A 285 6.31 -3.30 10.32
CA TYR A 285 5.68 -4.30 9.46
C TYR A 285 4.14 -4.27 9.54
N THR A 286 3.61 -3.97 10.73
CA THR A 286 2.18 -3.96 11.09
C THR A 286 1.35 -3.00 10.24
N GLY A 287 1.81 -1.78 9.99
CA GLY A 287 1.09 -0.80 9.16
C GLY A 287 0.91 -1.24 7.70
N TYR A 288 1.91 -1.88 7.10
CA TYR A 288 1.75 -2.41 5.73
C TYR A 288 0.85 -3.66 5.69
N GLN A 289 0.79 -4.46 6.76
CA GLN A 289 -0.21 -5.51 6.90
C GLN A 289 -1.63 -4.94 7.11
N GLN A 290 -1.76 -3.82 7.83
CA GLN A 290 -3.03 -3.11 8.01
C GLN A 290 -3.53 -2.56 6.66
N LEU A 291 -2.66 -1.91 5.88
CA LEU A 291 -2.94 -1.51 4.50
C LEU A 291 -3.37 -2.69 3.58
N GLU A 292 -2.80 -3.88 3.75
CA GLU A 292 -3.21 -5.07 2.97
C GLU A 292 -4.55 -5.66 3.46
N TYR A 293 -4.76 -5.70 4.77
CA TYR A 293 -6.03 -6.12 5.38
C TYR A 293 -7.19 -5.19 5.02
N LEU A 294 -6.92 -3.89 4.88
CA LEU A 294 -7.86 -2.89 4.36
C LEU A 294 -8.01 -2.94 2.84
N HIS A 295 -7.20 -3.74 2.14
CA HIS A 295 -7.17 -3.86 0.67
C HIS A 295 -6.76 -2.58 -0.06
N CYS A 296 -5.95 -1.73 0.58
CA CYS A 296 -5.30 -0.56 -0.03
C CYS A 296 -4.01 -0.96 -0.80
N VAL A 297 -3.28 -1.97 -0.30
CA VAL A 297 -2.11 -2.55 -0.99
C VAL A 297 -2.27 -4.07 -1.15
N SER A 298 -1.41 -4.66 -1.98
CA SER A 298 -1.07 -6.08 -1.96
C SER A 298 0.45 -6.23 -1.75
N LEU A 299 0.85 -7.10 -0.83
CA LEU A 299 2.24 -7.43 -0.54
C LEU A 299 2.74 -8.50 -1.53
N ALA A 300 3.43 -8.05 -2.57
CA ALA A 300 3.95 -8.92 -3.61
C ALA A 300 5.11 -9.79 -3.12
N ASN A 301 5.32 -10.93 -3.79
CA ASN A 301 6.60 -11.66 -3.75
C ASN A 301 7.68 -10.98 -4.63
N LYS A 302 7.67 -9.64 -4.65
CA LYS A 302 8.71 -8.77 -5.18
C LYS A 302 9.37 -8.04 -4.00
N ASP A 303 10.61 -7.62 -4.20
CA ASP A 303 11.35 -6.74 -3.29
C ASP A 303 12.16 -5.78 -4.19
N ILE A 304 11.67 -4.55 -4.34
CA ILE A 304 12.21 -3.55 -5.28
C ILE A 304 12.73 -2.34 -4.48
N PRO A 305 14.05 -2.26 -4.23
CA PRO A 305 14.68 -1.11 -3.59
C PRO A 305 14.36 0.20 -4.29
N PHE A 306 14.28 1.32 -3.57
CA PHE A 306 13.90 2.62 -4.12
C PHE A 306 14.81 3.04 -5.28
N GLY A 307 16.11 2.79 -5.13
CA GLY A 307 17.09 3.03 -6.17
C GLY A 307 16.88 2.23 -7.46
N GLN A 308 16.26 1.05 -7.37
CA GLN A 308 15.88 0.26 -8.54
C GLN A 308 14.60 0.82 -9.20
N VAL A 309 13.63 1.33 -8.42
CA VAL A 309 12.45 2.01 -8.98
C VAL A 309 12.87 3.23 -9.82
N LEU A 310 13.85 4.01 -9.36
CA LEU A 310 14.42 5.12 -10.14
C LEU A 310 15.21 4.65 -11.37
N HIS A 311 15.97 3.55 -11.25
CA HIS A 311 16.73 2.94 -12.36
C HIS A 311 15.82 2.46 -13.50
N GLU A 312 14.69 1.84 -13.16
CA GLU A 312 13.68 1.37 -14.11
C GLU A 312 12.80 2.52 -14.66
N SER A 313 12.49 3.53 -13.85
CA SER A 313 11.58 4.63 -14.25
C SER A 313 12.24 5.72 -15.09
N TYR A 314 13.54 5.98 -14.86
CA TYR A 314 14.32 7.01 -15.55
C TYR A 314 15.65 6.45 -16.09
N PRO A 315 15.63 5.51 -17.06
CA PRO A 315 16.82 4.75 -17.47
C PRO A 315 17.97 5.61 -17.99
N LEU A 316 17.71 6.66 -18.78
CA LEU A 316 18.77 7.54 -19.26
C LEU A 316 19.46 8.30 -18.11
N ILE A 317 18.80 8.48 -16.97
CA ILE A 317 19.33 9.20 -15.80
C ILE A 317 20.15 8.29 -14.88
N PHE A 318 19.72 7.05 -14.66
CA PHE A 318 20.30 6.14 -13.67
C PHE A 318 20.88 4.82 -14.21
N ALA A 319 20.41 4.32 -15.37
CA ALA A 319 20.90 3.08 -15.95
C ALA A 319 22.14 3.25 -16.83
N PHE A 320 22.51 4.49 -17.18
CA PHE A 320 23.69 4.80 -17.99
C PHE A 320 24.50 5.96 -17.38
N ARG A 321 25.82 5.98 -17.59
CA ARG A 321 26.66 7.11 -17.16
C ARG A 321 26.54 8.34 -18.07
N GLY A 322 26.12 8.16 -19.32
CA GLY A 322 26.19 9.18 -20.37
C GLY A 322 27.53 9.14 -21.12
N CYS A 323 27.88 10.24 -21.78
CA CYS A 323 29.02 10.32 -22.69
C CYS A 323 29.93 11.53 -22.42
N MET A 324 31.12 11.56 -23.02
CA MET A 324 32.00 12.72 -22.95
C MET A 324 31.57 13.79 -23.95
N LYS A 325 31.67 15.08 -23.57
CA LYS A 325 31.24 16.20 -24.43
C LYS A 325 31.94 16.22 -25.81
N SER A 326 33.18 15.73 -25.90
CA SER A 326 33.91 15.56 -27.15
C SER A 326 33.39 14.43 -28.04
N GLU A 327 32.88 13.34 -27.45
CA GLU A 327 32.28 12.23 -28.20
C GLU A 327 30.96 12.69 -28.81
N LEU A 328 30.11 13.33 -27.99
CA LEU A 328 28.79 13.79 -28.45
C LEU A 328 28.94 14.85 -29.56
N ALA A 329 29.85 15.80 -29.39
CA ALA A 329 30.17 16.82 -30.40
C ALA A 329 30.77 16.24 -31.70
N SER A 330 31.28 15.01 -31.69
CA SER A 330 31.75 14.31 -32.91
C SER A 330 30.64 13.64 -33.71
N VAL A 331 29.49 13.35 -33.07
CA VAL A 331 28.29 12.80 -33.70
C VAL A 331 27.35 13.93 -34.12
N TYR A 332 27.11 14.91 -33.25
CA TYR A 332 26.31 16.10 -33.52
C TYR A 332 26.85 17.29 -32.74
N SER A 333 27.17 18.39 -33.42
CA SER A 333 27.84 19.56 -32.83
C SER A 333 26.92 20.74 -32.52
N ALA A 334 25.71 20.76 -33.08
CA ALA A 334 24.80 21.92 -33.07
C ALA A 334 23.73 21.86 -31.96
N TRP A 335 24.07 21.34 -30.78
CA TRP A 335 23.16 21.24 -29.64
C TRP A 335 22.66 22.62 -29.16
N PRO A 336 21.34 22.86 -29.08
CA PRO A 336 20.80 24.09 -28.50
C PRO A 336 21.11 24.22 -27.01
N GLU A 337 21.11 25.45 -26.48
CA GLU A 337 21.33 25.67 -25.04
C GLU A 337 20.23 24.99 -24.20
N GLY A 338 20.61 24.47 -23.02
CA GLY A 338 19.71 23.70 -22.14
C GLY A 338 19.51 22.22 -22.52
N THR A 339 19.68 21.83 -23.79
CA THR A 339 19.44 20.44 -24.24
C THR A 339 20.46 19.40 -23.73
N LEU A 340 21.59 19.85 -23.18
CA LEU A 340 22.64 19.01 -22.61
C LEU A 340 22.84 19.30 -21.13
N VAL A 341 22.62 18.29 -20.30
CA VAL A 341 22.70 18.36 -18.84
C VAL A 341 23.91 17.60 -18.27
N PRO A 342 24.46 18.01 -17.12
CA PRO A 342 25.46 17.23 -16.39
C PRO A 342 24.87 15.90 -15.93
N SER A 343 25.61 14.80 -16.13
CA SER A 343 25.22 13.50 -15.58
C SER A 343 25.36 13.47 -14.06
N LEU A 344 24.48 12.73 -13.39
CA LEU A 344 24.62 12.37 -11.97
C LEU A 344 25.91 11.57 -11.70
N TYR A 345 26.47 10.94 -12.74
CA TYR A 345 27.77 10.27 -12.71
C TYR A 345 28.88 11.26 -13.13
N ASN A 346 29.85 11.48 -12.24
CA ASN A 346 30.92 12.48 -12.39
C ASN A 346 31.53 12.56 -13.82
N SER A 347 31.65 13.78 -14.32
CA SER A 347 32.36 14.17 -15.56
C SER A 347 31.72 13.74 -16.89
N TYR A 348 30.53 13.14 -16.89
CA TYR A 348 29.77 12.83 -18.12
C TYR A 348 28.66 13.87 -18.38
N ILE A 349 28.19 13.94 -19.63
CA ILE A 349 26.99 14.68 -20.04
C ILE A 349 25.93 13.75 -20.63
N LYS A 350 24.69 14.23 -20.66
CA LYS A 350 23.52 13.56 -21.25
C LYS A 350 22.64 14.58 -21.99
N PRO A 351 21.85 14.15 -22.98
CA PRO A 351 20.69 14.91 -23.42
C PRO A 351 19.69 15.10 -22.25
N ALA A 352 18.89 16.16 -22.29
CA ALA A 352 17.81 16.42 -21.34
C ALA A 352 16.59 15.50 -21.59
N ALA A 353 16.76 14.19 -21.36
CA ALA A 353 15.74 13.16 -21.56
C ALA A 353 15.85 12.05 -20.51
N VAL A 354 14.73 11.42 -20.16
CA VAL A 354 14.65 10.40 -19.09
C VAL A 354 14.61 8.97 -19.61
N ASP A 355 14.06 8.77 -20.81
CA ASP A 355 13.94 7.49 -21.52
C ASP A 355 14.07 7.69 -23.03
N GLU A 356 14.06 6.60 -23.82
CA GLU A 356 14.16 6.67 -25.29
C GLU A 356 13.02 7.49 -25.93
N SER A 357 11.81 7.47 -25.34
CA SER A 357 10.65 8.19 -25.87
C SER A 357 10.77 9.71 -25.73
N THR A 358 11.27 10.17 -24.58
CA THR A 358 11.57 11.59 -24.32
C THR A 358 12.80 12.06 -25.09
N LEU A 359 13.77 11.16 -25.36
CA LEU A 359 14.90 11.47 -26.23
C LEU A 359 14.49 11.61 -27.70
N ALA A 360 13.54 10.78 -28.18
CA ALA A 360 12.97 10.92 -29.52
C ALA A 360 12.23 12.25 -29.67
N GLY A 361 11.38 12.63 -28.70
CA GLY A 361 10.72 13.93 -28.68
C GLY A 361 11.70 15.11 -28.69
N LEU A 362 12.79 15.02 -27.91
CA LEU A 362 13.86 16.02 -27.94
C LEU A 362 14.54 16.13 -29.31
N PHE A 363 14.69 15.02 -30.06
CA PHE A 363 15.20 15.06 -31.44
C PHE A 363 14.20 15.67 -32.43
N ASP A 364 12.89 15.47 -32.21
CA ASP A 364 11.83 16.11 -33.01
C ASP A 364 11.79 17.63 -32.78
N ASP A 365 11.83 18.07 -31.51
CA ASP A 365 11.91 19.49 -31.13
C ASP A 365 13.20 20.17 -31.66
N MET A 366 14.30 19.43 -31.77
CA MET A 366 15.55 19.88 -32.38
C MET A 366 15.53 19.89 -33.92
N GLY A 367 14.50 19.37 -34.58
CA GLY A 367 14.44 19.21 -36.04
C GLY A 367 15.51 18.27 -36.59
N LEU A 368 15.92 17.26 -35.82
CA LEU A 368 16.99 16.33 -36.17
C LEU A 368 16.45 15.16 -36.99
N ASP A 369 16.21 15.36 -38.28
CA ASP A 369 15.58 14.34 -39.15
C ASP A 369 16.50 13.16 -39.55
N ASP A 370 17.81 13.24 -39.30
CA ASP A 370 18.73 12.16 -39.70
C ASP A 370 18.72 10.97 -38.73
N GLU A 371 18.04 9.91 -39.16
CA GLU A 371 18.01 8.58 -38.56
C GLU A 371 19.39 7.96 -38.29
N VAL A 372 20.44 8.30 -39.04
CA VAL A 372 21.79 7.79 -38.75
C VAL A 372 22.37 8.51 -37.53
N THR A 373 22.24 9.83 -37.45
CA THR A 373 22.64 10.64 -36.30
C THR A 373 21.83 10.30 -35.06
N ARG A 374 20.49 10.17 -35.14
CA ARG A 374 19.62 9.77 -34.01
C ARG A 374 20.11 8.49 -33.33
N ARG A 375 20.26 7.40 -34.09
CA ARG A 375 20.75 6.10 -33.58
C ARG A 375 22.20 6.17 -33.09
N SER A 376 23.04 7.02 -33.69
CA SER A 376 24.43 7.22 -33.26
C SER A 376 24.53 7.98 -31.94
N ILE A 377 23.61 8.93 -31.67
CA ILE A 377 23.49 9.60 -30.37
C ILE A 377 22.97 8.62 -29.31
N LEU A 378 21.89 7.89 -29.59
CA LEU A 378 21.33 6.90 -28.66
C LEU A 378 22.40 5.87 -28.23
N ALA A 379 23.05 5.22 -29.19
CA ALA A 379 24.11 4.24 -28.91
C ALA A 379 25.31 4.83 -28.14
N LEU A 380 25.57 6.14 -28.27
CA LEU A 380 26.61 6.83 -27.50
C LEU A 380 26.15 7.17 -26.07
N VAL A 381 24.89 7.54 -25.86
CA VAL A 381 24.32 7.74 -24.50
C VAL A 381 24.27 6.41 -23.74
N GLU A 382 23.87 5.34 -24.42
CA GLU A 382 23.76 3.99 -23.87
C GLU A 382 25.12 3.26 -23.73
N SER A 383 26.20 3.79 -24.34
CA SER A 383 27.53 3.15 -24.41
C SER A 383 28.17 2.76 -23.07
N ARG A 384 27.65 3.28 -21.95
CA ARG A 384 28.21 3.12 -20.60
C ARG A 384 27.11 2.73 -19.59
N PRO A 385 26.56 1.51 -19.66
CA PRO A 385 25.54 1.04 -18.73
C PRO A 385 26.08 0.93 -17.30
N VAL A 386 25.16 1.04 -16.34
CA VAL A 386 25.38 0.97 -14.89
C VAL A 386 24.44 -0.09 -14.33
N ASN A 387 25.01 -1.18 -13.82
CA ASN A 387 24.26 -2.13 -13.00
C ASN A 387 23.87 -1.46 -11.68
N TYR A 388 22.66 -1.72 -11.20
CA TYR A 388 22.20 -1.15 -9.93
C TYR A 388 23.08 -1.59 -8.74
N ASP A 389 23.65 -0.62 -8.02
CA ASP A 389 24.24 -0.80 -6.70
C ASP A 389 23.60 0.14 -5.68
N ARG A 390 23.19 -0.43 -4.53
CA ARG A 390 22.45 0.29 -3.47
C ARG A 390 23.27 1.43 -2.84
N LYS A 391 24.61 1.34 -2.82
CA LYS A 391 25.51 2.33 -2.20
C LYS A 391 25.93 3.43 -3.18
N GLU A 392 26.25 3.09 -4.44
CA GLU A 392 26.47 4.11 -5.49
C GLU A 392 25.21 4.96 -5.66
N MET A 393 24.02 4.33 -5.63
CA MET A 393 22.75 5.06 -5.67
C MET A 393 22.54 5.98 -4.44
N GLY A 394 22.73 5.49 -3.21
CA GLY A 394 22.59 6.33 -2.02
C GLY A 394 23.57 7.52 -2.00
N TYR A 395 24.79 7.33 -2.53
CA TYR A 395 25.78 8.40 -2.70
C TYR A 395 25.43 9.40 -3.83
N ILE A 396 24.63 8.99 -4.81
CA ILE A 396 24.08 9.89 -5.83
C ILE A 396 22.88 10.67 -5.25
N LEU A 397 21.94 9.98 -4.62
CA LEU A 397 20.72 10.59 -4.08
C LEU A 397 21.01 11.61 -2.97
N SER A 398 21.94 11.30 -2.05
CA SER A 398 22.38 12.23 -0.99
C SER A 398 23.04 13.53 -1.51
N LYS A 399 23.59 13.53 -2.73
CA LYS A 399 24.06 14.76 -3.40
C LYS A 399 22.94 15.59 -4.01
N VAL A 400 21.84 14.96 -4.40
CA VAL A 400 20.68 15.61 -5.03
C VAL A 400 19.77 16.20 -3.96
N SER A 401 19.36 15.40 -2.98
CA SER A 401 18.56 15.85 -1.83
C SER A 401 18.72 14.89 -0.65
N PRO A 402 18.89 15.40 0.60
CA PRO A 402 18.89 14.55 1.79
C PRO A 402 17.55 13.83 2.00
N ASP A 403 16.46 14.31 1.39
CA ASP A 403 15.14 13.67 1.49
C ASP A 403 15.03 12.44 0.56
N LEU A 404 15.79 12.39 -0.53
CA LEU A 404 15.93 11.18 -1.36
C LEU A 404 16.74 10.09 -0.64
N GLU A 405 17.79 10.46 0.10
CA GLU A 405 18.57 9.52 0.92
C GLU A 405 17.73 8.96 2.08
N LYS A 406 16.99 9.82 2.80
CA LYS A 406 16.02 9.39 3.83
C LYS A 406 14.97 8.46 3.24
N LEU A 407 14.37 8.81 2.10
CA LEU A 407 13.37 7.98 1.45
C LEU A 407 13.95 6.62 1.07
N GLN A 408 15.14 6.55 0.46
CA GLN A 408 15.80 5.27 0.18
C GLN A 408 15.96 4.44 1.48
N ASN A 409 16.41 5.07 2.57
CA ASN A 409 16.64 4.36 3.82
C ASN A 409 15.33 3.84 4.47
N ILE A 410 14.22 4.56 4.39
CA ILE A 410 12.93 4.10 4.88
C ILE A 410 12.35 3.02 3.94
N TRP A 411 12.42 3.26 2.63
CA TRP A 411 11.84 2.38 1.61
C TRP A 411 12.51 1.02 1.56
N ASP A 412 13.85 0.99 1.48
CA ASP A 412 14.62 -0.25 1.37
C ASP A 412 14.57 -1.11 2.67
N ASN A 413 14.18 -0.53 3.81
CA ASN A 413 14.15 -1.23 5.10
C ASN A 413 12.73 -1.57 5.60
N SER A 414 11.68 -0.93 5.06
CA SER A 414 10.25 -1.22 5.36
C SER A 414 9.61 -2.12 4.28
N MET A 415 8.28 -2.33 4.33
CA MET A 415 7.54 -3.15 3.34
C MET A 415 6.99 -2.38 2.13
N ILE A 416 7.19 -1.06 2.05
CA ILE A 416 6.75 -0.28 0.89
C ILE A 416 7.38 -0.80 -0.42
N ARG A 417 8.66 -1.20 -0.37
CA ARG A 417 9.41 -1.89 -1.45
C ARG A 417 8.82 -3.24 -1.91
N ARG A 418 7.85 -3.78 -1.17
CA ARG A 418 7.13 -5.02 -1.46
C ARG A 418 5.64 -4.79 -1.74
N SER A 419 5.18 -3.55 -1.60
CA SER A 419 3.78 -3.16 -1.75
C SER A 419 3.47 -2.78 -3.19
N SER A 420 2.28 -3.13 -3.67
CA SER A 420 1.70 -2.58 -4.89
C SER A 420 0.30 -2.07 -4.56
N LEU A 421 -0.12 -0.96 -5.17
CA LEU A 421 -1.43 -0.37 -4.87
C LEU A 421 -2.56 -1.21 -5.50
N THR A 422 -3.67 -1.30 -4.79
CA THR A 422 -4.97 -1.66 -5.38
C THR A 422 -5.64 -0.41 -5.97
N LEU A 423 -6.72 -0.56 -6.73
CA LEU A 423 -7.51 0.59 -7.22
C LEU A 423 -8.00 1.51 -6.08
N MET A 424 -8.35 0.95 -4.92
CA MET A 424 -8.75 1.73 -3.75
C MET A 424 -7.55 2.45 -3.10
N GLY A 425 -6.38 1.80 -3.05
CA GLY A 425 -5.14 2.45 -2.64
C GLY A 425 -4.74 3.60 -3.57
N MET A 426 -4.88 3.43 -4.89
CA MET A 426 -4.64 4.48 -5.89
C MET A 426 -5.61 5.64 -5.75
N TYR A 427 -6.89 5.35 -5.47
CA TYR A 427 -7.91 6.38 -5.21
C TYR A 427 -7.60 7.21 -3.95
N ILE A 428 -7.29 6.56 -2.82
CA ILE A 428 -6.91 7.25 -1.56
C ILE A 428 -5.60 8.03 -1.74
N ALA A 429 -4.60 7.45 -2.40
CA ALA A 429 -3.33 8.11 -2.72
C ALA A 429 -3.55 9.39 -3.55
N LYS A 430 -4.36 9.31 -4.62
CA LYS A 430 -4.66 10.44 -5.50
C LYS A 430 -5.23 11.63 -4.72
N ILE A 431 -6.23 11.39 -3.87
CA ILE A 431 -6.86 12.46 -3.08
C ILE A 431 -5.88 13.00 -2.04
N CYS A 432 -5.15 12.14 -1.32
CA CYS A 432 -4.11 12.58 -0.39
C CYS A 432 -3.07 13.49 -1.06
N ILE A 433 -2.64 13.18 -2.29
CA ILE A 433 -1.69 14.02 -3.03
C ILE A 433 -2.32 15.35 -3.44
N ARG A 434 -3.56 15.35 -3.97
CA ARG A 434 -4.23 16.60 -4.36
C ARG A 434 -4.41 17.54 -3.16
N GLU A 435 -4.85 17.04 -2.01
CA GLU A 435 -5.07 17.86 -0.81
C GLU A 435 -3.77 18.24 -0.06
N THR A 436 -2.62 17.70 -0.46
CA THR A 436 -1.30 18.03 0.11
C THR A 436 -0.45 18.91 -0.81
N ILE A 437 -0.55 18.73 -2.13
CA ILE A 437 0.32 19.38 -3.14
C ILE A 437 -0.46 20.28 -4.11
N GLY A 438 -1.79 20.11 -4.23
CA GLY A 438 -2.64 20.87 -5.14
C GLY A 438 -2.73 20.29 -6.57
N GLU A 439 -2.32 19.04 -6.78
CA GLU A 439 -2.24 18.42 -8.11
C GLU A 439 -3.00 17.09 -8.20
N ASP A 440 -3.75 16.91 -9.31
CA ASP A 440 -4.63 15.77 -9.54
C ASP A 440 -4.00 14.79 -10.55
N PHE A 441 -3.92 13.50 -10.21
CA PHE A 441 -3.32 12.48 -11.06
C PHE A 441 -4.39 11.85 -11.97
N ASP A 442 -4.19 11.83 -13.29
CA ASP A 442 -5.13 11.12 -14.17
C ASP A 442 -5.06 9.61 -13.92
N LEU A 443 -6.19 9.03 -13.51
CA LEU A 443 -6.36 7.60 -13.26
C LEU A 443 -7.39 6.98 -14.22
N SER A 444 -7.80 7.67 -15.29
CA SER A 444 -8.83 7.23 -16.24
C SER A 444 -8.44 5.98 -17.06
N HIS A 445 -7.19 5.54 -16.98
CA HIS A 445 -6.75 4.24 -17.51
C HIS A 445 -7.12 3.06 -16.58
N TRP A 446 -7.46 3.32 -15.31
CA TRP A 446 -7.69 2.31 -14.28
C TRP A 446 -9.08 2.38 -13.60
N MET A 447 -9.90 3.38 -13.90
CA MET A 447 -11.23 3.61 -13.31
C MET A 447 -12.33 3.73 -14.37
#